data_AF-A0A9X8YPI7-F1
#
_entry.id   AF-A0A9X8YPI7-F1
#
_cell.length_a   1.000
_cell.length_b   1.000
_cell.length_c   1.000
_cell.angle_alpha   90.00
_cell.angle_beta   90.00
_cell.angle_gamma   90.00
#
_symmetry.space_group_name_H-M   'P 1'
#
loop_
_entity.id
_entity.type
_entity.pdbx_description
1 polymer ?
#
loop_
_entity_poly.entity_id
_entity_poly.type
_entity_poly.pdbx_seq_one_letter_code
_entity_poly.pdbx_strand_id
1 'polypeptide(L)'
;TESLERLSSEPVVAYSGGVTDLSRMGPSQRGDVLKAHYGNALAIHGDSDTVHHYNGVVWSPISDKDLQRVMSSIFREAEIAYSQPSIKSAVDTMKLSLPMMGTTARNLIGFVNGVFDTKAGEFRPHRQEDWLLIASNVEFSPAVEGETLASHAPSFWRWLCHSVANNTRKADRVLAALYMVMANRYDWQLFLELTGPGGSGKSVFADICEMLAGKNNTASASMSCLENPKEREILVGCSLIVMSD
;
A
#
# COMPACT_ATOMS: atom_id res chain seq x y z
N THR A 1 -7.51 10.24 -10.39
CA THR A 1 -6.87 11.15 -11.38
C THR A 1 -6.19 12.36 -10.74
N GLU A 2 -6.25 12.56 -9.42
CA GLU A 2 -5.49 13.61 -8.70
C GLU A 2 -4.11 13.16 -8.15
N SER A 3 -3.80 11.86 -8.18
CA SER A 3 -2.54 11.33 -7.62
C SER A 3 -1.30 11.53 -8.52
N LEU A 4 -1.49 11.99 -9.76
CA LEU A 4 -0.40 12.28 -10.71
C LEU A 4 0.05 13.74 -10.70
N GLU A 5 -0.72 14.66 -10.11
CA GLU A 5 -0.38 16.10 -10.12
C GLU A 5 0.51 16.53 -8.95
N ARG A 6 0.57 15.75 -7.86
CA ARG A 6 1.37 16.10 -6.67
C ARG A 6 2.86 15.75 -6.75
N LEU A 7 3.30 15.06 -7.80
CA LEU A 7 4.72 14.72 -8.02
C LEU A 7 5.53 15.85 -8.70
N SER A 8 4.94 17.04 -8.90
CA SER A 8 5.57 18.13 -9.69
C SER A 8 6.16 19.30 -8.89
N SER A 9 6.25 19.24 -7.56
CA SER A 9 6.58 20.44 -6.76
C SER A 9 7.56 20.29 -5.60
N GLU A 10 8.30 19.19 -5.49
CA GLU A 10 9.41 19.13 -4.52
C GLU A 10 10.69 19.74 -5.11
N PRO A 11 11.38 20.64 -4.39
CA PRO A 11 12.62 21.22 -4.87
C PRO A 11 13.70 20.13 -4.94
N VAL A 12 14.32 20.01 -6.11
CA VAL A 12 15.48 19.16 -6.35
C VAL A 12 16.54 19.48 -5.30
N VAL A 13 16.86 18.51 -4.43
CA VAL A 13 17.98 18.63 -3.50
C VAL A 13 19.25 18.80 -4.32
N ALA A 14 19.88 19.96 -4.19
CA ALA A 14 21.10 20.31 -4.90
C ALA A 14 22.22 19.32 -4.53
N TYR A 15 22.67 18.57 -5.53
CA TYR A 15 23.81 17.66 -5.43
C TYR A 15 25.10 18.46 -5.16
N SER A 16 25.67 18.34 -3.96
CA SER A 16 27.01 18.84 -3.63
C SER A 16 28.08 17.81 -3.97
N GLY A 17 28.11 17.37 -5.23
CA GLY A 17 29.07 16.41 -5.76
C GLY A 17 28.99 16.45 -7.29
N GLY A 18 30.07 16.88 -7.93
CA GLY A 18 30.11 17.40 -9.30
C GLY A 18 29.35 16.57 -10.34
N VAL A 19 28.65 17.30 -11.22
CA VAL A 19 28.11 16.83 -12.51
C VAL A 19 29.27 16.21 -13.30
N THR A 20 29.52 14.93 -13.07
CA THR A 20 30.34 14.10 -13.92
C THR A 20 29.46 13.78 -15.13
N ASP A 21 29.90 14.24 -16.30
CA ASP A 21 29.24 14.15 -17.60
C ASP A 21 28.42 12.86 -17.79
N LEU A 22 27.08 12.95 -17.69
CA LEU A 22 26.13 11.84 -17.82
C LEU A 22 26.32 11.04 -19.13
N SER A 23 26.87 11.70 -20.16
CA SER A 23 27.18 11.09 -21.46
C SER A 23 28.37 10.12 -21.40
N ARG A 24 29.30 10.31 -20.45
CA ARG A 24 30.50 9.47 -20.25
C ARG A 24 30.30 8.36 -19.22
N MET A 25 29.23 8.43 -18.44
CA MET A 25 28.89 7.41 -17.46
C MET A 25 28.56 6.07 -18.11
N GLY A 26 29.05 4.99 -17.50
CA GLY A 26 28.61 3.64 -17.82
C GLY A 26 27.15 3.38 -17.40
N PRO A 27 26.52 2.28 -17.86
CA PRO A 27 25.15 1.95 -17.50
C PRO A 27 24.89 1.87 -15.99
N SER A 28 25.82 1.30 -15.22
CA SER A 28 25.71 1.21 -13.76
C SER A 28 25.69 2.59 -13.09
N GLN A 29 26.60 3.48 -13.48
CA GLN A 29 26.69 4.84 -12.95
C GLN A 29 25.43 5.66 -13.28
N ARG A 30 24.88 5.51 -14.48
CA ARG A 30 23.59 6.12 -14.84
C ARG A 30 22.43 5.54 -14.02
N GLY A 31 22.47 4.23 -13.78
CA GLY A 31 21.55 3.55 -12.86
C GLY A 31 21.64 4.10 -11.44
N ASP A 32 22.84 4.39 -10.94
CA ASP A 32 23.05 5.01 -9.63
C ASP A 32 22.47 6.44 -9.57
N VAL A 33 22.56 7.21 -10.65
CA VAL A 33 21.90 8.52 -10.75
C VAL A 33 20.38 8.38 -10.67
N LEU A 34 19.80 7.41 -11.39
CA LEU A 34 18.37 7.14 -11.32
C LEU A 34 17.95 6.71 -9.90
N LYS A 35 18.72 5.80 -9.28
CA LYS A 35 18.47 5.36 -7.90
C LYS A 35 18.56 6.51 -6.91
N ALA A 36 19.52 7.41 -7.07
CA ALA A 36 19.69 8.60 -6.24
C ALA A 36 18.54 9.60 -6.43
N HIS A 37 17.98 9.73 -7.64
CA HIS A 37 16.79 10.54 -7.91
C HIS A 37 15.59 10.10 -7.06
N TYR A 38 15.48 8.80 -6.75
CA TYR A 38 14.49 8.24 -5.83
C TYR A 38 14.97 8.16 -4.37
N GLY A 39 15.93 9.02 -3.97
CA GLY A 39 16.43 9.06 -2.59
C GLY A 39 17.11 7.77 -2.11
N ASN A 40 17.58 6.92 -3.03
CA ASN A 40 18.07 5.57 -2.75
C ASN A 40 17.03 4.61 -2.13
N ALA A 41 15.75 4.95 -2.24
CA ALA A 41 14.64 4.23 -1.63
C ALA A 41 13.95 3.27 -2.64
N LEU A 42 14.76 2.56 -3.44
CA LEU A 42 14.31 1.58 -4.42
C LEU A 42 14.66 0.15 -3.98
N ALA A 43 13.75 -0.78 -4.23
CA ALA A 43 13.95 -2.22 -4.03
C ALA A 43 13.29 -3.00 -5.18
N ILE A 44 13.68 -4.27 -5.35
CA ILE A 44 13.13 -5.14 -6.38
C ILE A 44 12.32 -6.28 -5.76
N HIS A 45 11.13 -6.52 -6.29
CA HIS A 45 10.32 -7.66 -5.88
C HIS A 45 10.88 -8.96 -6.48
N GLY A 46 11.24 -9.93 -5.64
CA GLY A 46 12.02 -11.10 -6.05
C GLY A 46 11.36 -11.99 -7.11
N ASP A 47 10.03 -12.07 -7.14
CA ASP A 47 9.34 -12.96 -8.11
C ASP A 47 8.99 -12.29 -9.44
N SER A 48 8.84 -10.96 -9.46
CA SER A 48 8.28 -10.22 -10.60
C SER A 48 9.27 -9.27 -11.25
N ASP A 49 10.47 -9.13 -10.68
CA ASP A 49 11.46 -8.12 -11.03
C ASP A 49 10.91 -6.69 -11.07
N THR A 50 9.77 -6.43 -10.41
CA THR A 50 9.14 -5.12 -10.39
C THR A 50 9.85 -4.25 -9.36
N VAL A 51 10.34 -3.09 -9.80
CA VAL A 51 10.95 -2.10 -8.92
C VAL A 51 9.86 -1.42 -8.11
N HIS A 52 10.10 -1.26 -6.81
CA HIS A 52 9.23 -0.49 -5.93
C HIS A 52 10.00 0.68 -5.35
N HIS A 53 9.31 1.81 -5.18
CA HIS A 53 9.81 3.00 -4.49
C HIS A 53 9.10 3.18 -3.17
N TYR A 54 9.88 3.37 -2.11
CA TYR A 54 9.35 3.72 -0.80
C TYR A 54 9.04 5.21 -0.74
N ASN A 55 7.76 5.55 -0.59
CA ASN A 55 7.28 6.95 -0.60
C ASN A 55 7.23 7.59 0.80
N GLY A 56 7.91 7.00 1.80
CA GLY A 56 7.83 7.39 3.20
C GLY A 56 6.74 6.69 4.01
N VAL A 57 5.81 5.98 3.35
CA VAL A 57 4.70 5.24 4.00
C VAL A 57 4.69 3.79 3.53
N VAL A 58 4.64 3.57 2.22
CA VAL A 58 4.58 2.25 1.56
C VAL A 58 5.55 2.13 0.39
N TRP A 59 5.83 0.90 0.00
CA TRP A 59 6.52 0.54 -1.24
C TRP A 59 5.52 0.49 -2.39
N SER A 60 5.62 1.42 -3.34
CA SER A 60 4.74 1.51 -4.51
C SER A 60 5.46 0.99 -5.76
N PRO A 61 4.82 0.13 -6.59
CA PRO A 61 5.44 -0.39 -7.81
C PRO A 61 5.68 0.72 -8.83
N ILE A 62 6.81 0.62 -9.54
CA ILE A 62 7.16 1.48 -10.67
C ILE A 62 7.41 0.59 -11.89
N SER A 63 6.74 0.90 -13.00
CA SER A 63 6.96 0.20 -14.25
C SER A 63 8.33 0.56 -14.84
N ASP A 64 8.95 -0.40 -15.56
CA ASP A 64 10.19 -0.12 -16.31
C ASP A 64 10.02 1.06 -17.26
N LYS A 65 8.82 1.25 -17.84
CA LYS A 65 8.52 2.39 -18.73
C LYS A 65 8.59 3.73 -17.99
N ASP A 66 8.09 3.79 -16.76
CA ASP A 66 8.14 5.01 -15.96
C ASP A 66 9.54 5.30 -15.44
N LEU A 67 10.32 4.28 -15.06
CA LEU A 67 11.75 4.43 -14.76
C LEU A 67 12.52 4.99 -15.98
N GLN A 68 12.26 4.47 -17.18
CA GLN A 68 12.87 4.96 -18.41
C GLN A 68 12.47 6.42 -18.71
N ARG A 69 11.22 6.81 -18.43
CA ARG A 69 10.75 8.20 -18.59
C ARG A 69 11.45 9.15 -17.61
N VAL A 70 11.63 8.74 -16.36
CA VAL A 70 12.37 9.53 -15.36
C VAL A 70 13.83 9.67 -15.80
N MET A 71 14.49 8.57 -16.20
CA MET A 71 15.86 8.64 -16.71
C MET A 71 15.97 9.58 -17.92
N SER A 72 15.00 9.55 -18.84
CA SER A 72 14.98 10.48 -19.98
C SER A 72 14.84 11.94 -19.54
N SER A 73 14.10 12.21 -18.47
CA SER A 73 13.93 13.56 -17.92
C SER A 73 15.23 14.06 -17.30
N ILE A 74 15.94 13.20 -16.56
CA ILE A 74 17.28 13.49 -16.00
C ILE A 74 18.27 13.89 -17.12
N PHE A 75 18.29 13.16 -18.25
CA PHE A 75 19.12 13.52 -19.40
C PHE A 75 18.73 14.88 -20.00
N ARG A 76 17.42 15.15 -20.13
CA ARG A 76 16.90 16.40 -20.70
C ARG A 76 17.23 17.60 -19.81
N GLU A 77 17.06 17.47 -18.50
CA GLU A 77 17.39 18.51 -17.51
C GLU A 77 18.89 18.81 -17.49
N ALA A 78 19.72 17.80 -17.75
CA ALA A 78 21.16 17.98 -17.93
C ALA A 78 21.56 18.52 -19.32
N GLU A 79 20.61 18.76 -20.23
CA GLU A 79 20.84 19.14 -21.63
C GLU A 79 21.75 18.16 -22.41
N ILE A 80 21.71 16.87 -22.06
CA ILE A 80 22.55 15.82 -22.66
C ILE A 80 21.71 14.96 -23.60
N ALA A 81 22.23 14.72 -24.80
CA ALA A 81 21.61 13.79 -25.75
C ALA A 81 21.63 12.34 -25.22
N TYR A 82 20.56 11.61 -25.49
CA TYR A 82 20.39 10.22 -25.06
C TYR A 82 19.78 9.36 -26.16
N SER A 83 19.90 8.04 -26.00
CA SER A 83 19.27 7.05 -26.87
C SER A 83 18.44 6.05 -26.06
N GLN A 84 17.45 5.44 -26.69
CA GLN A 84 16.64 4.41 -26.04
C GLN A 84 17.48 3.25 -25.46
N PRO A 85 18.50 2.70 -26.15
CA PRO A 85 19.37 1.68 -25.57
C PRO A 85 20.14 2.16 -24.33
N SER A 86 20.56 3.43 -24.32
CA SER A 86 21.30 4.00 -23.18
C SER A 86 20.43 4.17 -21.93
N ILE A 87 19.15 4.52 -22.11
CA ILE A 87 18.18 4.60 -21.02
C ILE A 87 17.82 3.20 -20.52
N LYS A 88 17.52 2.28 -21.43
CA LYS A 88 17.17 0.91 -21.07
C LYS A 88 18.29 0.22 -20.31
N SER A 89 19.54 0.33 -20.76
CA SER A 89 20.67 -0.27 -20.06
C SER A 89 20.92 0.34 -18.68
N ALA A 90 20.65 1.63 -18.47
CA ALA A 90 20.73 2.24 -17.16
C ALA A 90 19.70 1.64 -16.18
N VAL A 91 18.44 1.50 -16.61
CA VAL A 91 17.37 0.87 -15.81
C VAL A 91 17.68 -0.60 -15.53
N ASP A 92 18.01 -1.38 -16.57
CA ASP A 92 18.28 -2.81 -16.43
C ASP A 92 19.50 -3.04 -15.51
N THR A 93 20.56 -2.22 -15.61
CA THR A 93 21.74 -2.35 -14.75
C THR A 93 21.46 -1.90 -13.31
N MET A 94 20.65 -0.86 -13.11
CA MET A 94 20.22 -0.44 -11.77
C MET A 94 19.50 -1.57 -11.04
N LYS A 95 18.59 -2.28 -11.72
CA LYS A 95 17.81 -3.39 -11.12
C LYS A 95 18.72 -4.47 -10.51
N LEU A 96 19.87 -4.74 -11.13
CA LEU A 96 20.86 -5.72 -10.64
C LEU A 96 21.49 -5.33 -9.29
N SER A 97 21.51 -4.03 -8.95
CA SER A 97 22.09 -3.52 -7.70
C SER A 97 21.07 -3.16 -6.63
N LEU A 98 19.76 -3.33 -6.91
CA LEU A 98 18.72 -3.04 -5.94
C LEU A 98 18.65 -4.15 -4.86
N PRO A 99 18.38 -3.79 -3.59
CA PRO A 99 18.06 -4.77 -2.58
C PRO A 99 16.76 -5.49 -2.93
N MET A 100 16.69 -6.78 -2.59
CA MET A 100 15.44 -7.54 -2.63
C MET A 100 14.48 -7.02 -1.57
N MET A 101 13.20 -6.93 -1.92
CA MET A 101 12.15 -6.62 -0.96
C MET A 101 12.04 -7.72 0.10
N GLY A 102 11.87 -7.30 1.35
CA GLY A 102 11.46 -8.19 2.43
C GLY A 102 9.95 -8.42 2.43
N THR A 103 9.49 -9.17 3.42
CA THR A 103 8.06 -9.45 3.64
C THR A 103 7.52 -8.55 4.75
N THR A 104 6.33 -7.98 4.55
CA THR A 104 5.63 -7.26 5.62
C THR A 104 5.34 -8.21 6.79
N ALA A 105 5.74 -7.83 8.00
CA ALA A 105 5.42 -8.60 9.19
C ALA A 105 3.91 -8.51 9.49
N ARG A 106 3.26 -9.65 9.72
CA ARG A 106 1.79 -9.74 9.86
C ARG A 106 1.20 -8.98 11.03
N ASN A 107 2.01 -8.69 12.04
CA ASN A 107 1.60 -7.93 13.22
C ASN A 107 1.56 -6.43 12.97
N LEU A 108 2.07 -5.95 11.83
CA LEU A 108 2.12 -4.53 11.50
C LEU A 108 0.86 -4.12 10.74
N ILE A 109 0.23 -3.03 11.21
CA ILE A 109 -0.88 -2.37 10.54
C ILE A 109 -0.41 -0.97 10.16
N GLY A 110 -0.33 -0.68 8.86
CA GLY A 110 0.02 0.64 8.35
C GLY A 110 -1.17 1.60 8.38
N PHE A 111 -0.95 2.82 8.87
CA PHE A 111 -1.87 3.95 8.83
C PHE A 111 -1.19 5.12 8.10
N VAL A 112 -1.93 6.16 7.73
CA VAL A 112 -1.34 7.32 7.03
C VAL A 112 -0.30 8.07 7.88
N ASN A 113 -0.38 7.94 9.20
CA ASN A 113 0.46 8.63 10.18
C ASN A 113 1.44 7.72 10.94
N GLY A 114 1.58 6.45 10.55
CA GLY A 114 2.52 5.53 11.19
C GLY A 114 2.11 4.06 11.10
N VAL A 115 2.72 3.24 11.95
CA VAL A 115 2.54 1.79 11.96
C VAL A 115 2.21 1.35 13.37
N PHE A 116 1.12 0.58 13.52
CA PHE A 116 0.77 -0.08 14.77
C PHE A 116 1.29 -1.51 14.77
N ASP A 117 2.11 -1.85 15.76
CA ASP A 117 2.55 -3.22 16.02
C ASP A 117 1.61 -3.89 17.02
N THR A 118 0.75 -4.78 16.52
CA THR A 118 -0.24 -5.52 17.33
C THR A 118 0.38 -6.49 18.34
N LYS A 119 1.65 -6.89 18.16
CA LYS A 119 2.36 -7.76 19.09
C LYS A 119 2.96 -6.95 20.25
N ALA A 120 3.53 -5.78 19.94
CA ALA A 120 4.07 -4.87 20.95
C ALA A 120 3.00 -4.01 21.63
N GLY A 121 1.87 -3.77 20.95
CA GLY A 121 0.84 -2.83 21.38
C GLY A 121 1.27 -1.37 21.21
N GLU A 122 2.20 -1.10 20.29
CA GLU A 122 2.84 0.22 20.14
C GLU A 122 2.60 0.82 18.76
N PHE A 123 2.40 2.13 18.73
CA PHE A 123 2.34 2.93 17.51
C PHE A 123 3.66 3.68 17.30
N ARG A 124 4.20 3.65 16.08
CA ARG A 124 5.49 4.29 15.76
C ARG A 124 5.51 4.89 14.36
N PRO A 125 6.48 5.78 14.06
CA PRO A 125 6.71 6.24 12.69
C PRO A 125 7.01 5.09 11.71
N HIS A 126 6.77 5.37 10.43
CA HIS A 126 7.08 4.46 9.34
C HIS A 126 8.57 4.15 9.23
N ARG A 127 8.86 2.95 8.73
CA ARG A 127 10.20 2.50 8.39
C ARG A 127 10.15 1.73 7.08
N GLN A 128 11.11 1.98 6.19
CA GLN A 128 11.20 1.29 4.91
C GLN A 128 11.38 -0.23 5.11
N GLU A 129 12.02 -0.64 6.21
CA GLU A 129 12.29 -2.02 6.58
C GLU A 129 11.04 -2.81 6.99
N ASP A 130 9.89 -2.13 7.14
CA ASP A 130 8.61 -2.79 7.39
C ASP A 130 8.01 -3.42 6.14
N TRP A 131 8.51 -3.03 4.96
CA TRP A 131 8.05 -3.53 3.67
C TRP A 131 6.54 -3.41 3.47
N LEU A 132 5.91 -2.38 4.04
CA LEU A 132 4.47 -2.14 3.88
C LEU A 132 4.17 -1.86 2.40
N LEU A 133 3.31 -2.67 1.80
CA LEU A 133 2.74 -2.42 0.48
C LEU A 133 1.48 -1.55 0.57
N ILE A 134 0.85 -1.57 1.73
CA ILE A 134 -0.47 -0.98 1.99
C ILE A 134 -0.44 -0.27 3.34
N ALA A 135 -1.10 0.89 3.40
CA ALA A 135 -1.46 1.58 4.62
C ALA A 135 -2.90 2.09 4.51
N SER A 136 -3.62 2.08 5.62
CA SER A 136 -4.95 2.69 5.72
C SER A 136 -4.84 4.21 5.58
N ASN A 137 -5.80 4.83 4.91
CA ASN A 137 -5.91 6.29 4.81
C ASN A 137 -6.47 6.94 6.09
N VAL A 138 -6.81 6.14 7.11
CA VAL A 138 -7.27 6.60 8.41
C VAL A 138 -6.05 6.91 9.29
N GLU A 139 -6.15 7.95 10.12
CA GLU A 139 -5.15 8.26 11.14
C GLU A 139 -5.36 7.39 12.38
N PHE A 140 -4.27 6.81 12.90
CA PHE A 140 -4.27 6.19 14.22
C PHE A 140 -4.21 7.26 15.30
N SER A 141 -5.04 7.11 16.34
CA SER A 141 -4.96 7.91 17.56
C SER A 141 -4.79 6.98 18.76
N PRO A 142 -3.90 7.29 19.72
CA PRO A 142 -3.79 6.53 20.96
C PRO A 142 -5.09 6.61 21.76
N ALA A 143 -5.42 5.53 22.47
CA ALA A 143 -6.58 5.50 23.33
C ALA A 143 -6.48 6.57 24.44
N VAL A 144 -7.54 7.33 24.64
CA VAL A 144 -7.64 8.29 25.76
C VAL A 144 -8.22 7.63 27.01
N GLU A 145 -7.94 8.20 28.19
CA GLU A 145 -8.47 7.67 29.45
C GLU A 145 -10.01 7.68 29.43
N GLY A 146 -10.62 6.53 29.75
CA GLY A 146 -12.07 6.36 29.70
C GLY A 146 -12.66 6.23 28.28
N GLU A 147 -11.82 6.02 27.27
CA GLU A 147 -12.28 5.76 25.92
C GLU A 147 -13.13 4.49 25.84
N THR A 148 -14.32 4.62 25.24
CA THR A 148 -15.19 3.51 24.92
C THR A 148 -15.83 3.74 23.57
N LEU A 149 -16.23 2.67 22.88
CA LEU A 149 -17.00 2.79 21.63
C LEU A 149 -18.28 3.62 21.83
N ALA A 150 -18.95 3.48 22.97
CA ALA A 150 -20.20 4.20 23.25
C ALA A 150 -20.00 5.72 23.32
N SER A 151 -18.88 6.17 23.89
CA SER A 151 -18.58 7.60 24.06
C SER A 151 -17.80 8.22 22.90
N HIS A 152 -16.86 7.48 22.31
CA HIS A 152 -15.91 8.02 21.32
C HIS A 152 -16.22 7.58 19.88
N ALA A 153 -17.07 6.57 19.70
CA ALA A 153 -17.58 6.16 18.39
C ALA A 153 -19.11 5.90 18.44
N PRO A 154 -19.93 6.86 18.91
CA PRO A 154 -21.34 6.63 19.24
C PRO A 154 -22.18 6.12 18.07
N SER A 155 -21.90 6.58 16.83
CA SER A 155 -22.57 6.10 15.63
C SER A 155 -22.23 4.64 15.31
N PHE A 156 -20.94 4.28 15.42
CA PHE A 156 -20.48 2.90 15.26
C PHE A 156 -21.07 2.00 16.35
N TRP A 157 -21.06 2.45 17.60
CA TRP A 157 -21.65 1.73 18.72
C TRP A 157 -23.15 1.47 18.52
N ARG A 158 -23.91 2.50 18.12
CA ARG A 158 -25.35 2.36 17.84
C ARG A 158 -25.60 1.35 16.72
N TRP A 159 -24.82 1.41 15.64
CA TRP A 159 -24.91 0.45 14.55
C TRP A 159 -24.58 -0.98 15.02
N LEU A 160 -23.49 -1.16 15.79
CA LEU A 160 -23.07 -2.46 16.29
C LEU A 160 -24.16 -3.09 17.17
N CYS A 161 -24.66 -2.34 18.15
CA CYS A 161 -25.74 -2.77 19.04
C CYS A 161 -27.02 -3.13 18.26
N HIS A 162 -27.39 -2.32 17.27
CA HIS A 162 -28.55 -2.59 16.42
C HIS A 162 -28.38 -3.87 15.60
N SER A 163 -27.24 -4.01 14.91
CA SER A 163 -26.94 -5.12 13.99
C SER A 163 -26.94 -6.48 14.69
N VAL A 164 -26.65 -6.48 16.00
CA VAL A 164 -26.57 -7.70 16.81
C VAL A 164 -27.69 -7.84 17.84
N ALA A 165 -28.70 -6.97 17.80
CA ALA A 165 -29.82 -6.92 18.76
C ALA A 165 -29.35 -6.91 20.23
N ASN A 166 -28.35 -6.08 20.54
CA ASN A 166 -27.70 -5.95 21.86
C ASN A 166 -27.07 -7.25 22.40
N ASN A 167 -26.87 -8.27 21.56
CA ASN A 167 -26.19 -9.49 21.96
C ASN A 167 -24.67 -9.29 21.98
N THR A 168 -24.08 -9.26 23.17
CA THR A 168 -22.64 -9.03 23.39
C THR A 168 -21.78 -10.04 22.64
N ARG A 169 -22.11 -11.34 22.70
CA ARG A 169 -21.36 -12.40 22.01
C ARG A 169 -21.38 -12.24 20.48
N LYS A 170 -22.48 -11.74 19.91
CA LYS A 170 -22.55 -11.41 18.48
C LYS A 170 -21.75 -10.14 18.17
N ALA A 171 -21.77 -9.15 19.05
CA ALA A 171 -20.94 -7.94 18.92
C ALA A 171 -19.45 -8.28 18.86
N ASP A 172 -18.97 -9.17 19.75
CA ASP A 172 -17.58 -9.63 19.76
C ASP A 172 -17.18 -10.31 18.45
N ARG A 173 -18.09 -11.07 17.82
CA ARG A 173 -17.85 -11.70 16.51
C ARG A 173 -17.74 -10.68 15.39
N VAL A 174 -18.57 -9.64 15.40
CA VAL A 174 -18.50 -8.54 14.44
C VAL A 174 -17.17 -7.80 14.61
N LEU A 175 -16.76 -7.49 15.84
CA LEU A 175 -15.47 -6.85 16.13
C LEU A 175 -14.28 -7.72 15.70
N ALA A 176 -14.34 -9.03 15.96
CA ALA A 176 -13.30 -9.97 15.51
C ALA A 176 -13.21 -10.05 13.98
N ALA A 177 -14.34 -9.96 13.28
CA ALA A 177 -14.38 -9.91 11.82
C ALA A 177 -13.76 -8.61 11.27
N LEU A 178 -14.07 -7.46 11.89
CA LEU A 178 -13.43 -6.18 11.54
C LEU A 178 -11.92 -6.21 11.81
N TYR A 179 -11.50 -6.80 12.92
CA TYR A 179 -10.08 -7.01 13.23
C TYR A 179 -9.40 -7.91 12.18
N MET A 180 -10.05 -8.99 11.75
CA MET A 180 -9.54 -9.88 10.71
C MET A 180 -9.25 -9.12 9.42
N VAL A 181 -10.13 -8.21 9.02
CA VAL A 181 -9.96 -7.35 7.83
C VAL A 181 -8.83 -6.33 8.05
N MET A 182 -8.87 -5.58 9.15
CA MET A 182 -7.88 -4.53 9.45
C MET A 182 -6.45 -5.09 9.56
N ALA A 183 -6.29 -6.24 10.23
CA ALA A 183 -5.00 -6.89 10.43
C ALA A 183 -4.62 -7.84 9.27
N ASN A 184 -5.37 -7.81 8.16
CA ASN A 184 -5.14 -8.63 6.97
C ASN A 184 -4.86 -10.11 7.30
N ARG A 185 -5.71 -10.73 8.15
CA ARG A 185 -5.53 -12.11 8.66
C ARG A 185 -5.99 -13.18 7.66
N TYR A 186 -5.47 -13.12 6.43
CA TYR A 186 -5.71 -14.13 5.40
C TYR A 186 -5.22 -15.53 5.82
N ASP A 187 -4.27 -15.60 6.76
CA ASP A 187 -3.75 -16.84 7.33
C ASP A 187 -4.74 -17.60 8.21
N TRP A 188 -5.84 -16.96 8.64
CA TRP A 188 -6.93 -17.66 9.32
C TRP A 188 -7.68 -18.60 8.39
N GLN A 189 -7.57 -18.42 7.07
CA GLN A 189 -8.27 -19.22 6.07
C GLN A 189 -9.79 -19.24 6.30
N LEU A 190 -10.33 -18.11 6.75
CA LEU A 190 -11.76 -17.88 6.93
C LEU A 190 -12.28 -16.93 5.87
N PHE A 191 -13.57 -17.02 5.57
CA PHE A 191 -14.32 -15.98 4.86
C PHE A 191 -15.49 -15.53 5.75
N LEU A 192 -15.94 -14.30 5.52
CA LEU A 192 -17.03 -13.69 6.29
C LEU A 192 -18.32 -13.79 5.49
N GLU A 193 -19.25 -14.63 5.95
CA GLU A 193 -20.60 -14.69 5.40
C GLU A 193 -21.54 -13.82 6.23
N LEU A 194 -22.11 -12.78 5.61
CA LEU A 194 -23.00 -11.84 6.28
C LEU A 194 -24.47 -12.17 5.98
N THR A 195 -25.14 -12.80 6.93
CA THR A 195 -26.55 -13.17 6.80
C THR A 195 -27.46 -12.33 7.69
N GLY A 196 -28.68 -12.07 7.23
CA GLY A 196 -29.70 -11.37 8.01
C GLY A 196 -30.78 -10.69 7.17
N PRO A 197 -31.89 -10.25 7.79
CA PRO A 197 -32.97 -9.57 7.09
C PRO A 197 -32.53 -8.23 6.47
N GLY A 198 -33.32 -7.71 5.53
CA GLY A 198 -33.12 -6.36 4.99
C GLY A 198 -33.09 -5.31 6.12
N GLY A 199 -32.19 -4.32 6.01
CA GLY A 199 -32.05 -3.26 7.03
C GLY A 199 -31.21 -3.63 8.26
N SER A 200 -30.65 -4.84 8.34
CA SER A 200 -29.86 -5.28 9.49
C SER A 200 -28.45 -4.69 9.62
N GLY A 201 -28.07 -3.72 8.78
CA GLY A 201 -26.75 -3.08 8.82
C GLY A 201 -25.62 -3.81 8.09
N LYS A 202 -25.90 -4.82 7.25
CA LYS A 202 -24.88 -5.56 6.47
C LYS A 202 -24.08 -4.68 5.51
N SER A 203 -24.73 -3.78 4.78
CA SER A 203 -24.03 -2.86 3.87
C SER A 203 -23.09 -1.95 4.64
N VAL A 204 -23.52 -1.46 5.81
CA VAL A 204 -22.65 -0.66 6.69
C VAL A 204 -21.45 -1.49 7.19
N PHE A 205 -21.62 -2.78 7.48
CA PHE A 205 -20.49 -3.66 7.78
C PHE A 205 -19.48 -3.69 6.62
N ALA A 206 -19.97 -3.90 5.40
CA ALA A 206 -19.12 -3.94 4.20
C ALA A 206 -18.39 -2.61 3.97
N ASP A 207 -19.08 -1.48 4.14
CA ASP A 207 -18.50 -0.14 4.03
C ASP A 207 -17.38 0.09 5.07
N ILE A 208 -17.57 -0.38 6.30
CA ILE A 208 -16.53 -0.31 7.35
C ILE A 208 -15.34 -1.19 6.97
N CYS A 209 -15.56 -2.41 6.45
CA CYS A 209 -14.49 -3.27 5.97
C CYS A 209 -13.69 -2.63 4.84
N GLU A 210 -14.35 -2.02 3.85
CA GLU A 210 -13.68 -1.30 2.75
C GLU A 210 -12.88 -0.11 3.28
N MET A 211 -13.41 0.63 4.25
CA MET A 211 -12.68 1.72 4.91
C MET A 211 -11.41 1.22 5.61
N LEU A 212 -11.50 0.08 6.31
CA LEU A 212 -10.38 -0.51 7.03
C LEU A 212 -9.29 -1.06 6.09
N ALA A 213 -9.69 -1.76 5.03
CA ALA A 213 -8.77 -2.29 4.02
C ALA A 213 -8.20 -1.20 3.09
N GLY A 214 -8.96 -0.11 2.90
CA GLY A 214 -8.69 0.93 1.93
C GLY A 214 -9.34 0.62 0.58
N LYS A 215 -9.96 1.63 -0.03
CA LYS A 215 -10.68 1.49 -1.32
C LYS A 215 -9.80 0.93 -2.44
N ASN A 216 -8.54 1.35 -2.49
CA ASN A 216 -7.60 0.89 -3.51
C ASN A 216 -7.13 -0.55 -3.31
N ASN A 217 -7.44 -1.18 -2.16
CA ASN A 217 -7.08 -2.56 -1.83
C ASN A 217 -8.32 -3.45 -1.67
N THR A 218 -9.49 -2.94 -2.05
CA THR A 218 -10.74 -3.66 -2.00
C THR A 218 -11.22 -3.88 -3.43
N ALA A 219 -11.47 -5.14 -3.79
CA ALA A 219 -12.11 -5.51 -5.05
C ALA A 219 -13.55 -5.95 -4.79
N SER A 220 -14.44 -5.60 -5.72
CA SER A 220 -15.78 -6.17 -5.79
C SER A 220 -15.81 -7.23 -6.89
N ALA A 221 -16.29 -8.42 -6.59
CA ALA A 221 -16.33 -9.53 -7.54
C ALA A 221 -17.52 -10.46 -7.32
N SER A 222 -17.96 -11.15 -8.37
CA SER A 222 -18.93 -12.25 -8.26
C SER A 222 -18.20 -13.58 -8.04
N MET A 223 -18.92 -14.63 -7.63
CA MET A 223 -18.35 -15.97 -7.52
C MET A 223 -17.76 -16.48 -8.85
N SER A 224 -18.37 -16.14 -9.98
CA SER A 224 -17.88 -16.50 -11.31
C SER A 224 -16.50 -15.89 -11.64
N CYS A 225 -16.17 -14.75 -11.03
CA CYS A 225 -14.88 -14.08 -11.20
C CYS A 225 -13.70 -14.96 -10.77
N LEU A 226 -13.90 -15.81 -9.75
CA LEU A 226 -12.87 -16.72 -9.24
C LEU A 226 -12.56 -17.87 -10.21
N GLU A 227 -13.47 -18.18 -11.14
CA GLU A 227 -13.30 -19.28 -12.09
C GLU A 227 -12.58 -18.83 -13.38
N ASN A 228 -12.65 -17.54 -13.73
CA ASN A 228 -12.04 -17.00 -14.94
C ASN A 228 -10.62 -16.45 -14.66
N PRO A 229 -9.54 -17.00 -15.26
CA PRO A 229 -8.18 -16.52 -15.05
C PRO A 229 -7.97 -15.04 -15.37
N LYS A 230 -8.66 -14.48 -16.37
CA LYS A 230 -8.55 -13.06 -16.72
C LYS A 230 -9.27 -12.17 -15.70
N GLU A 231 -10.42 -12.61 -15.20
CA GLU A 231 -11.16 -11.83 -14.21
C GLU A 231 -10.47 -11.89 -12.84
N ARG A 232 -9.76 -12.97 -12.51
CA ARG A 232 -8.94 -13.02 -11.29
C ARG A 232 -7.82 -11.99 -11.24
N GLU A 233 -7.38 -11.45 -12.38
CA GLU A 233 -6.32 -10.43 -12.42
C GLU A 233 -6.69 -9.20 -11.58
N ILE A 234 -7.98 -8.81 -11.54
CA ILE A 234 -8.45 -7.66 -10.76
C ILE A 234 -8.37 -7.87 -9.24
N LEU A 235 -8.19 -9.11 -8.79
CA LEU A 235 -8.10 -9.48 -7.37
C LEU A 235 -6.65 -9.46 -6.87
N VAL A 236 -5.67 -9.43 -7.78
CA VAL A 236 -4.25 -9.49 -7.43
C VAL A 236 -3.87 -8.22 -6.68
N GLY A 237 -3.26 -8.41 -5.50
CA GLY A 237 -2.82 -7.30 -4.64
C GLY A 237 -3.91 -6.71 -3.74
N CYS A 238 -5.18 -7.13 -3.87
CA CYS A 238 -6.23 -6.72 -2.95
C CYS A 238 -6.14 -7.47 -1.60
N SER A 239 -6.39 -6.77 -0.51
CA SER A 239 -6.46 -7.35 0.85
C SER A 239 -7.89 -7.70 1.26
N LEU A 240 -8.90 -7.14 0.58
CA LEU A 240 -10.30 -7.44 0.79
C LEU A 240 -10.98 -7.70 -0.56
N ILE A 241 -11.78 -8.77 -0.63
CA ILE A 241 -12.65 -9.05 -1.77
C ILE A 241 -14.07 -9.09 -1.22
N VAL A 242 -14.90 -8.16 -1.67
CA VAL A 242 -16.33 -8.12 -1.35
C VAL A 242 -17.07 -8.85 -2.46
N MET A 243 -17.80 -9.89 -2.08
CA MET A 243 -18.60 -10.66 -3.01
C MET A 243 -20.07 -10.40 -2.75
N SER A 244 -20.76 -9.87 -3.76
CA SER A 244 -22.22 -9.79 -3.78
C SER A 244 -22.78 -11.07 -4.37
N ASP A 245 -23.87 -11.57 -3.76
CA ASP A 245 -24.70 -12.63 -4.34
C ASP A 245 -25.18 -12.27 -5.75
#